data_AF-A0A7C2P9E9-F1
#
_entry.id   AF-A0A7C2P9E9-F1
#
_cell.length_a   1.000
_cell.length_b   1.000
_cell.length_c   1.000
_cell.angle_alpha   90.00
_cell.angle_beta   90.00
_cell.angle_gamma   90.00
#
_symmetry.space_group_name_H-M   'P 1'
#
loop_
_entity.id
_entity.type
_entity.pdbx_description
1 polymer ?
#
loop_
_entity_poly.entity_id
_entity_poly.type
_entity_poly.pdbx_seq_one_letter_code
_entity_poly.pdbx_strand_id
1 'polypeptide(L)'
;MTESQRRFPRFTRLDRAEHLVLLTSFTTLAVTGLVQKFAEAGISRVIVALLGGIETTRQIHHIAAVVLMLEAVFHLGTVSYRVFVRRTRLEMLPGLSDVRRAWAAFLYNLGLRQEPPQEGRYTFAEKAEYWAVVWGTIVMAITGFMMWNPISTTRLLPGQVVPAAKAAHGYEAILAVLAILVWHVYHVHLRRFNRSMFTGTLDEREMLEEHPLELADLKAGLASRPVDPRALARRRRIFFPIYAVVAALLLAGIYLFVTYEQTAITTLPEPVDVPVFVPLTDTPFPTVPPTATAAPTATAAPTTAGATAAPTATAVAAFTWDSEIGPLLAGRCGACHGSLGGLDLTTYDSALAGGASGPAIVPGNPQASLLVVKQSGDEPHFARLTSDELEGVIAWIEAGAPE
;
A
#
# COMPACT_ATOMS: atom_id res chain seq x y z
N MET A 1 53.42 -10.78 4.21
CA MET A 1 52.98 -11.67 3.12
C MET A 1 51.49 -11.86 3.27
N THR A 2 50.68 -11.22 2.43
CA THR A 2 49.22 -11.40 2.45
C THR A 2 48.92 -12.83 2.07
N GLU A 3 48.42 -13.64 3.01
CA GLU A 3 47.80 -14.93 2.69
C GLU A 3 46.88 -14.72 1.49
N SER A 4 47.09 -15.48 0.42
CA SER A 4 46.14 -15.47 -0.69
C SER A 4 44.80 -15.95 -0.14
N GLN A 5 43.89 -15.03 0.16
CA GLN A 5 42.60 -15.34 0.73
C GLN A 5 41.89 -16.33 -0.20
N ARG A 6 41.77 -17.58 0.22
CA ARG A 6 41.10 -18.62 -0.53
C ARG A 6 39.63 -18.22 -0.65
N ARG A 7 39.15 -18.09 -1.88
CA ARG A 7 37.76 -17.69 -2.17
C ARG A 7 36.93 -18.91 -2.53
N PHE A 8 35.70 -18.94 -2.01
CA PHE A 8 34.74 -20.01 -2.24
C PHE A 8 33.58 -19.51 -3.10
N PRO A 9 33.11 -20.29 -4.10
CA PRO A 9 31.98 -19.93 -4.91
C PRO A 9 30.68 -20.01 -4.10
N ARG A 10 29.86 -18.94 -4.18
CA ARG A 10 28.63 -18.79 -3.39
C ARG A 10 27.38 -18.73 -4.28
N PHE A 11 27.40 -17.81 -5.25
CA PHE A 11 26.28 -17.53 -6.15
C PHE A 11 26.72 -17.61 -7.61
N THR A 12 25.87 -18.19 -8.46
CA THR A 12 26.11 -18.24 -9.89
C THR A 12 25.83 -16.88 -10.53
N ARG A 13 26.31 -16.67 -11.76
CA ARG A 13 25.99 -15.46 -12.53
C ARG A 13 24.48 -15.25 -12.70
N LEU A 14 23.73 -16.35 -12.81
CA LEU A 14 22.28 -16.29 -12.96
C LEU A 14 21.60 -15.83 -11.67
N ASP A 15 21.98 -16.39 -10.52
CA ASP A 15 21.42 -15.96 -9.22
C ASP A 15 21.63 -14.45 -8.99
N ARG A 16 22.81 -13.95 -9.38
CA ARG A 16 23.16 -12.53 -9.28
C ARG A 16 22.37 -11.64 -10.24
N ALA A 17 22.06 -12.15 -11.43
CA ALA A 17 21.23 -11.45 -12.40
C ALA A 17 19.76 -11.38 -11.94
N GLU A 18 19.20 -12.50 -11.49
CA GLU A 18 17.86 -12.57 -10.86
C GLU A 18 17.74 -11.55 -9.72
N HIS A 19 18.73 -11.50 -8.83
CA HIS A 19 18.74 -10.51 -7.75
C HIS A 19 18.88 -9.06 -8.23
N LEU A 20 19.61 -8.79 -9.31
CA LEU A 20 19.66 -7.42 -9.86
C LEU A 20 18.29 -7.00 -10.40
N VAL A 21 17.59 -7.91 -11.08
CA VAL A 21 16.21 -7.67 -11.56
C VAL A 21 15.26 -7.47 -10.38
N LEU A 22 15.33 -8.33 -9.36
CA LEU A 22 14.56 -8.18 -8.12
C LEU A 22 14.86 -6.85 -7.43
N LEU A 23 16.12 -6.51 -7.23
CA LEU A 23 16.55 -5.27 -6.57
C LEU A 23 16.00 -4.05 -7.30
N THR A 24 16.17 -3.98 -8.62
CA THR A 24 15.74 -2.83 -9.42
C THR A 24 14.23 -2.73 -9.48
N SER A 25 13.52 -3.81 -9.81
CA SER A 25 12.04 -3.82 -9.87
C SER A 25 11.40 -3.53 -8.50
N PHE A 26 11.88 -4.18 -7.44
CA PHE A 26 11.40 -3.92 -6.07
C PHE A 26 11.66 -2.48 -5.65
N THR A 27 12.85 -1.94 -5.91
CA THR A 27 13.16 -0.55 -5.54
C THR A 27 12.26 0.43 -6.28
N THR A 28 12.02 0.22 -7.57
CA THR A 28 11.07 1.04 -8.34
C THR A 28 9.65 0.94 -7.78
N LEU A 29 9.17 -0.27 -7.45
CA LEU A 29 7.86 -0.49 -6.83
C LEU A 29 7.74 0.18 -5.46
N ALA A 30 8.79 0.07 -4.63
CA ALA A 30 8.85 0.70 -3.31
C ALA A 30 8.76 2.22 -3.40
N VAL A 31 9.58 2.84 -4.27
CA VAL A 31 9.60 4.30 -4.45
C VAL A 31 8.26 4.78 -5.01
N THR A 32 7.79 4.20 -6.11
CA THR A 32 6.53 4.62 -6.75
C THR A 32 5.30 4.31 -5.88
N GLY A 33 5.31 3.22 -5.12
CA GLY A 33 4.21 2.82 -4.24
C GLY A 33 4.12 3.69 -2.97
N LEU A 34 5.26 3.97 -2.32
CA LEU A 34 5.28 4.77 -1.08
C LEU A 34 4.85 6.22 -1.33
N VAL A 35 5.27 6.83 -2.42
CA VAL A 35 4.89 8.22 -2.74
C VAL A 35 3.41 8.34 -3.06
N GLN A 36 2.79 7.29 -3.64
CA GLN A 36 1.35 7.22 -3.86
C GLN A 36 0.59 6.99 -2.54
N LYS A 37 1.11 6.16 -1.63
CA LYS A 37 0.51 5.92 -0.31
C LYS A 37 0.55 7.17 0.58
N PHE A 38 1.66 7.90 0.55
CA PHE A 38 1.88 9.12 1.33
C PHE A 38 1.83 10.36 0.45
N ALA A 39 0.79 10.50 -0.38
CA ALA A 39 0.68 11.56 -1.39
C ALA A 39 0.76 12.99 -0.80
N GLU A 40 0.31 13.18 0.44
CA GLU A 40 0.33 14.49 1.10
C GLU A 40 1.70 14.91 1.62
N ALA A 41 2.66 13.99 1.75
CA ALA A 41 4.00 14.34 2.21
C ALA A 41 4.70 15.22 1.16
N GLY A 42 5.34 16.31 1.60
CA GLY A 42 6.04 17.24 0.69
C GLY A 42 7.08 16.54 -0.20
N ILE A 43 7.81 15.57 0.35
CA ILE A 43 8.78 14.76 -0.41
C ILE A 43 8.11 13.91 -1.50
N SER A 44 6.90 13.37 -1.24
CA SER A 44 6.14 12.60 -2.22
C SER A 44 5.75 13.46 -3.41
N ARG A 45 5.28 14.70 -3.16
CA ARG A 45 4.94 15.66 -4.21
C ARG A 45 6.14 15.99 -5.10
N VAL A 46 7.32 16.18 -4.50
CA VAL A 46 8.58 16.41 -5.24
C VAL A 46 8.94 15.19 -6.09
N ILE A 47 8.92 13.99 -5.52
CA ILE A 47 9.27 12.76 -6.27
C ILE A 47 8.27 12.52 -7.42
N VAL A 48 6.98 12.68 -7.17
CA VAL A 48 5.94 12.55 -8.21
C VAL A 48 6.14 13.57 -9.33
N ALA A 49 6.49 14.82 -8.99
CA ALA A 49 6.82 15.84 -10.00
C ALA A 49 8.04 15.45 -10.83
N LEU A 50 9.11 14.95 -10.19
CA LEU A 50 10.32 14.48 -10.88
C LEU A 50 10.07 13.27 -11.78
N LEU A 51 9.15 12.39 -11.41
CA LEU A 51 8.74 11.23 -12.22
C LEU A 51 7.79 11.58 -13.36
N GLY A 52 7.43 12.86 -13.53
CA GLY A 52 6.55 13.31 -14.61
C GLY A 52 5.05 13.24 -14.28
N GLY A 53 4.69 13.33 -12.99
CA GLY A 53 3.32 13.39 -12.51
C GLY A 53 2.75 12.06 -12.03
N ILE A 54 1.51 12.10 -11.53
CA ILE A 54 0.86 10.94 -10.91
C ILE A 54 0.59 9.82 -11.92
N GLU A 55 0.21 10.17 -13.15
CA GLU A 55 -0.08 9.19 -14.20
C GLU A 55 1.18 8.42 -14.60
N THR A 56 2.27 9.12 -14.86
CA THR A 56 3.57 8.52 -15.17
C THR A 56 4.07 7.67 -14.00
N THR A 57 3.91 8.14 -12.76
CA THR A 57 4.27 7.37 -11.55
C THR A 57 3.51 6.05 -11.47
N ARG A 58 2.20 6.06 -11.75
CA ARG A 58 1.36 4.86 -11.78
C ARG A 58 1.78 3.90 -12.90
N GLN A 59 2.06 4.42 -14.09
CA GLN A 59 2.54 3.62 -15.22
C GLN A 59 3.88 2.94 -14.92
N ILE A 60 4.84 3.68 -14.34
CA ILE A 60 6.12 3.12 -13.91
C ILE A 60 5.89 2.01 -12.87
N HIS A 61 4.98 2.21 -11.92
CA HIS A 61 4.62 1.21 -10.91
C HIS A 61 4.10 -0.08 -11.56
N HIS A 62 3.16 0.04 -12.51
CA HIS A 62 2.60 -1.11 -13.24
C HIS A 62 3.66 -1.85 -14.08
N ILE A 63 4.52 -1.12 -14.79
CA ILE A 63 5.61 -1.73 -15.57
C ILE A 63 6.58 -2.48 -14.64
N ALA A 64 6.97 -1.88 -13.52
CA ALA A 64 7.85 -2.53 -12.55
C ALA A 64 7.19 -3.77 -11.92
N ALA A 65 5.87 -3.75 -11.70
CA ALA A 65 5.10 -4.91 -11.23
C ALA A 65 5.14 -6.05 -12.25
N VAL A 66 4.98 -5.76 -13.55
CA VAL A 66 5.09 -6.75 -14.62
C VAL A 66 6.50 -7.34 -14.68
N VAL A 67 7.54 -6.51 -14.57
CA VAL A 67 8.93 -7.01 -14.50
C VAL A 67 9.12 -7.95 -13.31
N LEU A 68 8.62 -7.60 -12.13
CA LEU A 68 8.71 -8.45 -10.94
C LEU A 68 7.92 -9.76 -11.10
N MET A 69 6.75 -9.72 -11.74
CA MET A 69 5.96 -10.93 -12.05
C MET A 69 6.68 -11.85 -13.03
N LEU A 70 7.31 -11.30 -14.07
CA LEU A 70 8.13 -12.07 -15.02
C LEU A 70 9.35 -12.69 -14.33
N GLU A 71 10.01 -11.93 -13.45
CA GLU A 71 11.10 -12.44 -12.61
C GLU A 71 10.63 -13.58 -11.71
N ALA A 72 9.46 -13.47 -11.07
CA ALA A 72 8.90 -14.55 -10.24
C ALA A 72 8.65 -15.84 -11.05
N VAL A 73 8.13 -15.73 -12.28
CA VAL A 73 7.95 -16.89 -13.18
C VAL A 73 9.29 -17.50 -13.57
N PHE A 74 10.26 -16.66 -13.93
CA PHE A 74 11.60 -17.11 -14.28
C PHE A 74 12.28 -17.81 -13.09
N HIS A 75 12.20 -17.21 -11.90
CA HIS A 75 12.75 -17.73 -10.66
C HIS A 75 12.15 -19.08 -10.28
N LEU A 76 10.83 -19.24 -10.43
CA LEU A 76 10.17 -20.54 -10.25
C LEU A 76 10.76 -21.60 -11.19
N GLY A 77 11.08 -21.22 -12.43
CA GLY A 77 11.80 -22.04 -13.39
C GLY A 77 13.21 -22.43 -12.93
N THR A 78 14.02 -21.47 -12.46
CA THR A 78 15.39 -21.74 -12.01
C THR A 78 15.43 -22.61 -10.76
N VAL A 79 14.51 -22.39 -9.81
CA VAL A 79 14.34 -23.20 -8.60
C VAL A 79 13.87 -24.61 -8.96
N SER A 80 12.79 -24.75 -9.74
CA SER A 80 12.28 -26.07 -10.14
C SER A 80 13.31 -26.87 -10.95
N TYR A 81 14.13 -26.21 -11.77
CA TYR A 81 15.25 -26.86 -12.47
C TYR A 81 16.30 -27.39 -11.49
N ARG A 82 16.70 -26.58 -10.49
CA ARG A 82 17.65 -27.00 -9.45
C ARG A 82 17.12 -28.21 -8.67
N VAL A 83 15.84 -28.20 -8.31
CA VAL A 83 15.20 -29.26 -7.54
C VAL A 83 15.00 -30.54 -8.35
N PHE A 84 14.39 -30.44 -9.53
CA PHE A 84 14.00 -31.62 -10.31
C PHE A 84 15.16 -32.19 -11.14
N VAL A 85 15.87 -31.34 -11.88
CA VAL A 85 16.93 -31.76 -12.81
C VAL A 85 18.22 -32.03 -12.07
N ARG A 86 18.72 -31.02 -11.34
CA ARG A 86 20.00 -31.11 -10.62
C ARG A 86 19.91 -31.88 -9.31
N ARG A 87 18.71 -32.06 -8.73
CA ARG A 87 18.53 -32.67 -7.41
C ARG A 87 19.40 -32.00 -6.35
N THR A 88 19.54 -30.68 -6.46
CA THR A 88 20.19 -29.87 -5.44
C THR A 88 19.41 -29.99 -4.14
N ARG A 89 20.11 -30.00 -3.00
CA ARG A 89 19.48 -30.03 -1.68
C ARG A 89 18.57 -28.79 -1.52
N LEU A 90 17.40 -28.99 -0.93
CA LEU A 90 16.40 -27.94 -0.69
C LEU A 90 16.79 -27.08 0.52
N GLU A 91 17.93 -26.40 0.42
CA GLU A 91 18.53 -25.69 1.56
C GLU A 91 17.76 -24.41 1.93
N MET A 92 16.93 -23.88 1.03
CA MET A 92 16.04 -22.74 1.29
C MET A 92 14.72 -23.12 1.99
N LEU A 93 14.43 -24.41 2.18
CA LEU A 93 13.25 -24.81 2.95
C LEU A 93 13.52 -24.61 4.45
N PRO A 94 12.65 -23.88 5.18
CA PRO A 94 12.75 -23.78 6.63
C PRO A 94 12.45 -25.15 7.25
N GLY A 95 13.25 -25.53 8.23
CA GLY A 95 13.07 -26.77 9.00
C GLY A 95 13.17 -26.53 10.50
N LEU A 96 12.91 -27.59 11.27
CA LEU A 96 13.00 -27.54 12.75
C LEU A 96 14.40 -27.15 13.24
N SER A 97 15.44 -27.44 12.46
CA SER A 97 16.81 -27.00 12.75
C SER A 97 16.96 -25.48 12.72
N ASP A 98 16.21 -24.79 11.85
CA ASP A 98 16.30 -23.32 11.73
C ASP A 98 15.68 -22.65 12.96
N VAL A 99 14.61 -23.21 13.53
CA VAL A 99 14.03 -22.73 14.80
C VAL A 99 15.05 -22.87 15.95
N ARG A 100 15.73 -24.01 16.03
CA ARG A 100 16.78 -24.22 17.04
C ARG A 100 17.95 -23.25 16.86
N ARG A 101 18.35 -22.96 15.62
CA ARG A 101 19.41 -22.00 15.30
C ARG A 101 18.99 -20.56 15.59
N ALA A 102 17.75 -20.19 15.29
CA ALA A 102 17.18 -18.89 15.65
C ALA A 102 17.17 -18.70 17.18
N TRP A 103 16.78 -19.72 17.92
CA TRP A 103 16.83 -19.69 19.39
C TRP A 103 18.27 -19.59 19.91
N ALA A 104 19.21 -20.35 19.34
CA ALA A 104 20.62 -20.26 19.70
C ALA A 104 21.21 -18.87 19.36
N ALA A 105 20.83 -18.27 18.24
CA ALA A 105 21.21 -16.90 17.86
C ALA A 105 20.68 -15.88 18.87
N PHE A 106 19.43 -16.04 19.30
CA PHE A 106 18.81 -15.21 20.32
C PHE A 106 19.56 -15.29 21.66
N LEU A 107 19.83 -16.49 22.16
CA LEU A 107 20.59 -16.70 23.39
C LEU A 107 22.03 -16.15 23.29
N TYR A 108 22.67 -16.31 22.13
CA TYR A 108 23.99 -15.74 21.86
C TYR A 108 23.98 -14.21 21.91
N ASN A 109 22.99 -13.56 21.28
CA ASN A 109 22.85 -12.11 21.30
C ASN A 109 22.53 -11.56 22.72
N LEU A 110 21.92 -12.36 23.59
CA LEU A 110 21.73 -12.04 25.02
C LEU A 110 22.97 -12.31 25.89
N GLY A 111 24.04 -12.85 25.32
CA GLY A 111 25.24 -13.26 26.07
C GLY A 111 25.05 -14.51 26.93
N LEU A 112 23.91 -15.20 26.82
CA LEU A 112 23.61 -16.45 27.55
C LEU A 112 24.28 -17.67 26.91
N ARG A 113 24.82 -17.52 25.70
CA ARG A 113 25.61 -18.53 25.00
C ARG A 113 26.89 -17.89 24.47
N GLN A 114 28.03 -18.58 24.61
CA GLN A 114 29.34 -18.04 24.22
C GLN A 114 29.66 -18.20 22.74
N GLU A 115 29.07 -19.20 22.07
CA GLU A 115 29.34 -19.51 20.66
C GLU A 115 28.13 -19.21 19.77
N PRO A 116 28.33 -18.61 18.60
CA PRO A 116 27.25 -18.40 17.64
C PRO A 116 26.68 -19.73 17.11
N PRO A 117 25.44 -19.73 16.58
CA PRO A 117 24.89 -20.92 15.93
C PRO A 117 25.72 -21.32 14.71
N GLN A 118 25.86 -22.63 14.51
CA GLN A 118 26.52 -23.19 13.33
C GLN A 118 25.55 -23.18 12.15
N GLU A 119 25.82 -22.30 11.19
CA GLU A 119 24.93 -22.07 10.05
C GLU A 119 25.35 -22.83 8.78
N GLY A 120 24.34 -23.19 8.00
CA GLY A 120 24.47 -23.91 6.74
C GLY A 120 24.77 -22.99 5.56
N ARG A 121 24.48 -23.50 4.35
CA ARG A 121 24.51 -22.69 3.13
C ARG A 121 23.66 -21.44 3.28
N TYR A 122 22.51 -21.51 3.91
CA TYR A 122 21.72 -20.33 4.24
C TYR A 122 21.43 -20.35 5.74
N THR A 123 21.63 -19.20 6.37
CA THR A 123 21.28 -18.92 7.76
C THR A 123 19.75 -18.94 7.93
N PHE A 124 19.26 -19.13 9.16
CA PHE A 124 17.82 -19.05 9.40
C PHE A 124 17.24 -17.67 8.99
N ALA A 125 18.02 -16.60 9.15
CA ALA A 125 17.62 -15.24 8.82
C ALA A 125 17.47 -15.04 7.30
N GLU A 126 18.44 -15.49 6.51
CA GLU A 126 18.36 -15.43 5.03
C GLU A 126 17.17 -16.24 4.51
N LYS A 127 16.87 -17.39 5.11
CA LYS A 127 15.68 -18.18 4.75
C LYS A 127 14.39 -17.43 5.09
N ALA A 128 14.32 -16.82 6.27
CA ALA A 128 13.15 -16.04 6.68
C ALA A 128 12.91 -14.86 5.72
N GLU A 129 13.95 -14.14 5.34
CA GLU A 129 13.88 -13.06 4.35
C GLU A 129 13.40 -13.56 2.98
N TYR A 130 13.96 -14.67 2.48
CA TYR A 130 13.53 -15.26 1.21
C TYR A 130 12.04 -15.60 1.22
N TRP A 131 11.55 -16.25 2.29
CA TRP A 131 10.14 -16.63 2.41
C TRP A 131 9.22 -15.44 2.65
N ALA A 132 9.67 -14.41 3.36
CA ALA A 132 8.94 -13.16 3.50
C ALA A 132 8.75 -12.50 2.12
N VAL A 133 9.79 -12.46 1.27
CA VAL A 133 9.68 -11.94 -0.11
C VAL A 133 8.75 -12.80 -0.97
N VAL A 134 8.84 -14.14 -0.89
CA VAL A 134 7.94 -15.04 -1.63
C VAL A 134 6.47 -14.80 -1.23
N TRP A 135 6.19 -14.75 0.08
CA TRP A 135 4.85 -14.48 0.60
C TRP A 135 4.35 -13.09 0.20
N GLY A 136 5.17 -12.07 0.44
CA GLY A 136 4.84 -10.69 0.11
C GLY A 136 4.56 -10.53 -1.38
N THR A 137 5.34 -11.16 -2.26
CA THR A 137 5.09 -11.12 -3.71
C THR A 137 3.72 -11.69 -4.09
N ILE A 138 3.28 -12.79 -3.45
CA ILE A 138 1.96 -13.38 -3.68
C ILE A 138 0.85 -12.41 -3.23
N VAL A 139 0.96 -11.88 -2.01
CA VAL A 139 -0.02 -10.93 -1.46
C VAL A 139 -0.09 -9.66 -2.32
N MET A 140 1.06 -9.11 -2.72
CA MET A 140 1.16 -7.91 -3.54
C MET A 140 0.61 -8.12 -4.95
N ALA A 141 0.83 -9.29 -5.56
CA ALA A 141 0.26 -9.62 -6.86
C ALA A 141 -1.27 -9.75 -6.81
N ILE A 142 -1.81 -10.46 -5.80
CA ILE A 142 -3.26 -10.65 -5.64
C ILE A 142 -3.96 -9.32 -5.34
N THR A 143 -3.46 -8.56 -4.36
CA THR A 143 -4.06 -7.28 -3.99
C THR A 143 -3.86 -6.22 -5.07
N GLY A 144 -2.72 -6.25 -5.78
CA GLY A 144 -2.47 -5.42 -6.95
C GLY A 144 -3.46 -5.71 -8.08
N PHE A 145 -3.76 -6.98 -8.36
CA PHE A 145 -4.81 -7.36 -9.32
C PHE A 145 -6.16 -6.76 -8.93
N MET A 146 -6.53 -6.88 -7.67
CA MET A 146 -7.84 -6.42 -7.18
C MET A 146 -8.01 -4.91 -7.33
N MET A 147 -6.93 -4.14 -7.11
CA MET A 147 -6.93 -2.70 -7.31
C MET A 147 -6.85 -2.28 -8.78
N TRP A 148 -6.13 -3.03 -9.61
CA TRP A 148 -6.04 -2.76 -11.05
C TRP A 148 -7.36 -3.09 -11.75
N ASN A 149 -8.03 -4.18 -11.33
CA ASN A 149 -9.26 -4.69 -11.93
C ASN A 149 -10.42 -4.74 -10.90
N PRO A 150 -10.91 -3.60 -10.39
CA PRO A 150 -11.89 -3.57 -9.31
C PRO A 150 -13.26 -4.14 -9.72
N ILE A 151 -13.75 -3.84 -10.94
CA ILE A 151 -15.06 -4.33 -11.42
C ILE A 151 -15.06 -5.86 -11.53
N SER A 152 -13.98 -6.40 -12.10
CA SER A 152 -13.75 -7.83 -12.20
C SER A 152 -13.71 -8.52 -10.85
N THR A 153 -13.09 -7.87 -9.87
CA THR A 153 -13.04 -8.35 -8.49
C THR A 153 -14.44 -8.36 -7.86
N THR A 154 -15.22 -7.28 -8.03
CA THR A 154 -16.54 -7.14 -7.42
C THR A 154 -17.63 -8.00 -8.05
N ARG A 155 -17.39 -8.57 -9.24
CA ARG A 155 -18.25 -9.62 -9.82
C ARG A 155 -18.18 -10.93 -9.05
N LEU A 156 -17.03 -11.23 -8.43
CA LEU A 156 -16.78 -12.48 -7.72
C LEU A 156 -16.82 -12.31 -6.20
N LEU A 157 -16.42 -11.14 -5.71
CA LEU A 157 -16.25 -10.85 -4.30
C LEU A 157 -17.06 -9.61 -3.89
N PRO A 158 -17.43 -9.45 -2.61
CA PRO A 158 -18.11 -8.26 -2.12
C PRO A 158 -17.29 -6.98 -2.36
N GLY A 159 -17.98 -5.84 -2.55
CA GLY A 159 -17.35 -4.54 -2.81
C GLY A 159 -16.32 -4.08 -1.77
N GLN A 160 -16.48 -4.52 -0.51
CA GLN A 160 -15.56 -4.19 0.60
C GLN A 160 -14.16 -4.80 0.40
N VAL A 161 -14.00 -5.79 -0.48
CA VAL A 161 -12.70 -6.41 -0.74
C VAL A 161 -11.73 -5.45 -1.44
N VAL A 162 -12.21 -4.52 -2.27
CA VAL A 162 -11.34 -3.55 -2.97
C VAL A 162 -10.63 -2.60 -1.99
N PRO A 163 -11.33 -1.89 -1.07
CA PRO A 163 -10.64 -1.08 -0.06
C PRO A 163 -9.81 -1.91 0.92
N ALA A 164 -10.23 -3.15 1.25
CA ALA A 164 -9.42 -4.05 2.05
C ALA A 164 -8.11 -4.44 1.33
N ALA A 165 -8.16 -4.72 0.03
CA ALA A 165 -6.99 -4.97 -0.80
C ALA A 165 -6.08 -3.75 -0.86
N LYS A 166 -6.62 -2.53 -1.00
CA LYS A 166 -5.85 -1.28 -0.93
C LYS A 166 -5.12 -1.12 0.40
N ALA A 167 -5.79 -1.39 1.51
CA ALA A 167 -5.17 -1.36 2.83
C ALA A 167 -4.06 -2.42 2.95
N ALA A 168 -4.36 -3.67 2.61
CA ALA A 168 -3.43 -4.79 2.67
C ALA A 168 -2.19 -4.55 1.79
N HIS A 169 -2.37 -4.15 0.53
CA HIS A 169 -1.28 -3.82 -0.38
C HIS A 169 -0.40 -2.70 0.17
N GLY A 170 -1.02 -1.63 0.68
CA GLY A 170 -0.30 -0.50 1.23
C GLY A 170 0.47 -0.81 2.52
N TYR A 171 -0.05 -1.67 3.40
CA TYR A 171 0.64 -2.06 4.62
C TYR A 171 1.73 -3.11 4.36
N GLU A 172 1.47 -4.07 3.47
CA GLU A 172 2.47 -5.04 3.04
C GLU A 172 3.64 -4.35 2.34
N ALA A 173 3.38 -3.32 1.52
CA ALA A 173 4.44 -2.50 0.93
C ALA A 173 5.34 -1.83 1.98
N ILE A 174 4.76 -1.26 3.05
CA ILE A 174 5.54 -0.69 4.15
C ILE A 174 6.35 -1.78 4.85
N LEU A 175 5.70 -2.91 5.18
CA LEU A 175 6.35 -4.02 5.87
C LEU A 175 7.54 -4.54 5.03
N ALA A 176 7.35 -4.76 3.74
CA ALA A 176 8.39 -5.22 2.84
C ALA A 176 9.55 -4.23 2.73
N VAL A 177 9.26 -2.93 2.58
CA VAL A 177 10.32 -1.90 2.53
C VAL A 177 11.10 -1.83 3.84
N LEU A 178 10.41 -1.82 4.98
CA LEU A 178 11.06 -1.80 6.29
C LEU A 178 11.86 -3.07 6.54
N ALA A 179 11.34 -4.24 6.17
CA ALA A 179 12.09 -5.50 6.28
C ALA A 179 13.36 -5.46 5.44
N ILE A 180 13.31 -4.96 4.19
CA ILE A 180 14.51 -4.86 3.37
C ILE A 180 15.49 -3.81 3.92
N LEU A 181 15.03 -2.63 4.34
CA LEU A 181 15.93 -1.57 4.82
C LEU A 181 16.53 -1.88 6.21
N VAL A 182 15.69 -2.27 7.17
CA VAL A 182 16.08 -2.46 8.57
C VAL A 182 16.74 -3.80 8.78
N TRP A 183 16.28 -4.86 8.10
CA TRP A 183 16.82 -6.19 8.30
C TRP A 183 17.84 -6.54 7.20
N HIS A 184 17.43 -6.62 5.94
CA HIS A 184 18.31 -7.12 4.87
C HIS A 184 19.53 -6.22 4.65
N VAL A 185 19.34 -4.93 4.40
CA VAL A 185 20.42 -3.96 4.16
C VAL A 185 21.30 -3.82 5.39
N TYR A 186 20.73 -3.79 6.61
CA TYR A 186 21.53 -3.75 7.82
C TYR A 186 22.41 -4.99 7.97
N HIS A 187 21.86 -6.20 7.88
CA HIS A 187 22.62 -7.42 8.10
C HIS A 187 23.67 -7.65 7.01
N VAL A 188 23.29 -7.48 5.74
CA VAL A 188 24.16 -7.79 4.60
C VAL A 188 25.11 -6.65 4.28
N HIS A 189 24.64 -5.40 4.28
CA HIS A 189 25.42 -4.25 3.78
C HIS A 189 25.98 -3.32 4.86
N LEU A 190 25.53 -3.40 6.12
CA LEU A 190 26.08 -2.55 7.19
C LEU A 190 26.85 -3.35 8.24
N ARG A 191 26.27 -4.42 8.78
CA ARG A 191 26.85 -5.22 9.86
C ARG A 191 27.96 -6.14 9.37
N ARG A 192 27.71 -6.94 8.33
CA ARG A 192 28.69 -7.90 7.80
C ARG A 192 29.44 -7.40 6.56
N PHE A 193 28.81 -6.52 5.80
CA PHE A 193 29.32 -6.00 4.54
C PHE A 193 29.69 -7.11 3.53
N ASN A 194 28.76 -8.05 3.35
CA ASN A 194 28.92 -9.21 2.48
C ASN A 194 28.71 -8.83 1.00
N ARG A 195 29.75 -9.01 0.19
CA ARG A 195 29.75 -8.65 -1.25
C ARG A 195 29.45 -9.83 -2.19
N SER A 196 29.13 -11.00 -1.65
CA SER A 196 29.01 -12.23 -2.43
C SER A 196 27.93 -12.17 -3.51
N MET A 197 26.88 -11.35 -3.35
CA MET A 197 25.87 -11.18 -4.40
C MET A 197 26.36 -10.37 -5.61
N PHE A 198 27.43 -9.59 -5.45
CA PHE A 198 28.04 -8.82 -6.54
C PHE A 198 29.30 -9.48 -7.09
N THR A 199 29.99 -10.31 -6.32
CA THR A 199 31.21 -11.00 -6.77
C THR A 199 30.97 -12.45 -7.16
N GLY A 200 29.97 -13.09 -6.55
CA GLY A 200 29.69 -14.53 -6.64
C GLY A 200 30.53 -15.39 -5.70
N THR A 201 31.42 -14.79 -4.90
CA THR A 201 32.38 -15.51 -4.04
C THR A 201 32.48 -14.87 -2.68
N LEU A 202 32.82 -15.66 -1.67
CA LEU A 202 33.10 -15.23 -0.31
C LEU A 202 34.52 -15.69 0.10
N ASP A 203 35.22 -14.93 0.94
CA ASP A 203 36.53 -15.36 1.44
C ASP A 203 36.39 -16.46 2.53
N GLU A 204 37.48 -17.17 2.84
CA GLU A 204 37.45 -18.28 3.81
C GLU A 204 37.04 -17.86 5.21
N ARG A 205 37.42 -16.65 5.64
CA ARG A 205 37.15 -16.14 6.99
C ARG A 205 35.67 -15.76 7.12
N GLU A 206 35.14 -15.03 6.15
CA GLU A 206 33.72 -14.71 6.00
C GLU A 206 32.89 -16.00 5.92
N MET A 207 33.33 -17.01 5.17
CA MET A 207 32.65 -18.33 5.14
C MET A 207 32.65 -19.00 6.51
N LEU A 208 33.74 -18.92 7.28
CA LEU A 208 33.80 -19.52 8.62
C LEU A 208 32.90 -18.78 9.61
N GLU A 209 32.82 -17.45 9.52
CA GLU A 209 31.99 -16.62 10.39
C GLU A 209 30.49 -16.73 10.06
N GLU A 210 30.13 -16.79 8.77
CA GLU A 210 28.73 -16.74 8.33
C GLU A 210 28.12 -18.10 7.99
N HIS A 211 28.92 -19.01 7.41
CA HIS A 211 28.47 -20.29 6.84
C HIS A 211 29.41 -21.47 7.17
N PRO A 212 29.72 -21.71 8.46
CA PRO A 212 30.75 -22.68 8.86
C PRO A 212 30.47 -24.10 8.38
N LEU A 213 29.20 -24.52 8.34
CA LEU A 213 28.84 -25.86 7.86
C LEU A 213 28.96 -25.99 6.34
N GLU A 214 28.69 -24.92 5.58
CA GLU A 214 28.93 -24.94 4.12
C GLU A 214 30.43 -25.00 3.82
N LEU A 215 31.25 -24.26 4.59
CA LEU A 215 32.70 -24.30 4.45
C LEU A 215 33.24 -25.71 4.76
N ALA A 216 32.73 -26.37 5.80
CA ALA A 216 33.08 -27.75 6.12
C ALA A 216 32.71 -28.71 4.98
N ASP A 217 31.49 -28.62 4.44
CA ASP A 217 31.04 -29.44 3.30
C ASP A 217 31.89 -29.19 2.04
N LEU A 218 32.28 -27.94 1.76
CA LEU A 218 33.15 -27.58 0.63
C LEU A 218 34.57 -28.15 0.79
N LYS A 219 35.17 -28.02 1.98
CA LYS A 219 36.50 -28.57 2.27
C LYS A 219 36.52 -30.09 2.26
N ALA A 220 35.43 -30.73 2.69
CA ALA A 220 35.25 -32.18 2.65
C ALA A 220 34.90 -32.72 1.25
N GLY A 221 34.69 -31.85 0.25
CA GLY A 221 34.30 -32.26 -1.10
C GLY A 221 32.86 -32.78 -1.21
N LEU A 222 32.02 -32.54 -0.20
CA LEU A 222 30.62 -33.01 -0.12
C LEU A 222 29.63 -32.06 -0.82
N ALA A 223 30.05 -30.83 -1.13
CA ALA A 223 29.20 -29.78 -1.69
C ALA A 223 28.71 -30.05 -3.12
N SER A 224 29.43 -30.85 -3.92
CA SER A 224 29.06 -31.16 -5.30
C SER A 224 29.08 -32.66 -5.55
N ARG A 225 27.92 -33.32 -5.39
CA ARG A 225 27.77 -34.73 -5.78
C ARG A 225 27.65 -34.78 -7.31
N PRO A 226 28.59 -35.39 -8.04
CA PRO A 226 28.48 -35.50 -9.50
C PRO A 226 27.21 -36.29 -9.85
N VAL A 227 26.38 -35.70 -10.70
CA VAL A 227 25.15 -36.34 -11.18
C VAL A 227 25.47 -37.02 -12.50
N ASP A 228 25.04 -38.28 -12.64
CA ASP A 228 25.19 -39.04 -13.88
C ASP A 228 24.67 -38.23 -15.10
N PRO A 229 25.51 -37.98 -16.13
CA PRO A 229 25.13 -37.24 -17.33
C PRO A 229 23.90 -37.81 -18.05
N ARG A 230 23.71 -39.14 -18.04
CA ARG A 230 22.54 -39.77 -18.68
C ARG A 230 21.26 -39.46 -17.91
N ALA A 231 21.30 -39.56 -16.58
CA ALA A 231 20.19 -39.16 -15.72
C ALA A 231 19.85 -37.67 -15.87
N LEU A 232 20.84 -36.79 -15.96
CA LEU A 232 20.63 -35.36 -16.22
C LEU A 232 19.95 -35.12 -17.57
N ALA A 233 20.43 -35.77 -18.64
CA ALA A 233 19.85 -35.62 -19.98
C ALA A 233 18.38 -36.08 -20.01
N ARG A 234 18.06 -37.22 -19.39
CA ARG A 234 16.68 -37.72 -19.27
C ARG A 234 15.79 -36.73 -18.52
N ARG A 235 16.23 -36.22 -17.37
CA ARG A 235 15.45 -35.24 -16.59
C ARG A 235 15.25 -33.93 -17.35
N ARG A 236 16.25 -33.44 -18.08
CA ARG A 236 16.14 -32.24 -18.93
C ARG A 236 15.08 -32.43 -20.02
N ARG A 237 15.07 -33.58 -20.70
CA ARG A 237 14.07 -33.89 -21.74
C ARG A 237 12.64 -33.88 -21.21
N ILE A 238 12.44 -34.24 -19.94
CA ILE A 238 11.13 -34.19 -19.28
C ILE A 238 10.82 -32.76 -18.77
N PHE A 239 11.82 -32.11 -18.18
CA PHE A 239 11.66 -30.80 -17.54
C PHE A 239 11.29 -29.71 -18.53
N PHE A 240 12.03 -29.56 -19.63
CA PHE A 240 11.83 -28.44 -20.55
C PHE A 240 10.43 -28.37 -21.18
N PRO A 241 9.81 -29.47 -21.67
CA PRO A 241 8.44 -29.38 -22.19
C PRO A 241 7.41 -29.05 -21.10
N ILE A 242 7.54 -29.64 -19.90
CA ILE A 242 6.63 -29.34 -18.78
C ILE A 242 6.78 -27.88 -18.36
N TYR A 243 8.02 -27.41 -18.18
CA TYR A 243 8.33 -26.03 -17.85
C TYR A 243 7.84 -25.08 -18.93
N ALA A 244 7.99 -25.40 -20.22
CA ALA A 244 7.48 -24.57 -21.30
C ALA A 244 5.96 -24.41 -21.25
N VAL A 245 5.21 -25.50 -20.97
CA VAL A 245 3.76 -25.43 -20.79
C VAL A 245 3.39 -24.60 -19.57
N VAL A 246 4.01 -24.85 -18.41
CA VAL A 246 3.73 -24.10 -17.17
C VAL A 246 4.08 -22.62 -17.34
N ALA A 247 5.24 -22.30 -17.92
CA ALA A 247 5.64 -20.94 -18.21
C ALA A 247 4.67 -20.26 -19.19
N ALA A 248 4.24 -20.95 -20.25
CA ALA A 248 3.24 -20.41 -21.17
C ALA A 248 1.90 -20.11 -20.48
N LEU A 249 1.45 -20.99 -19.58
CA LEU A 249 0.24 -20.76 -18.78
C LEU A 249 0.39 -19.57 -17.82
N LEU A 250 1.53 -19.45 -17.14
CA LEU A 250 1.80 -18.33 -16.22
C LEU A 250 1.94 -17.01 -16.99
N LEU A 251 2.61 -17.02 -18.15
CA LEU A 251 2.74 -15.84 -19.02
C LEU A 251 1.39 -15.44 -19.62
N ALA A 252 0.55 -16.41 -20.02
CA ALA A 252 -0.82 -16.13 -20.41
C ALA A 252 -1.63 -15.56 -19.24
N GLY A 253 -1.43 -16.07 -18.02
CA GLY A 253 -1.99 -15.53 -16.79
C GLY A 253 -1.59 -14.07 -16.55
N ILE A 254 -0.31 -13.73 -16.71
CA ILE A 254 0.20 -12.34 -16.60
C ILE A 254 -0.38 -11.48 -17.73
N TYR A 255 -0.43 -11.98 -18.96
CA TYR A 255 -1.01 -11.25 -20.08
C TYR A 255 -2.48 -10.92 -19.80
N LEU A 256 -3.27 -11.91 -19.37
CA LEU A 256 -4.65 -11.70 -18.96
C LEU A 256 -4.72 -10.72 -17.79
N PHE A 257 -3.94 -10.92 -16.73
CA PHE A 257 -3.87 -10.01 -15.58
C PHE A 257 -3.74 -8.54 -16.00
N VAL A 258 -2.84 -8.25 -16.95
CA VAL A 258 -2.53 -6.89 -17.42
C VAL A 258 -3.56 -6.37 -18.42
N THR A 259 -4.16 -7.22 -19.24
CA THR A 259 -5.07 -6.82 -20.34
C THR A 259 -6.55 -6.92 -20.01
N TYR A 260 -6.90 -7.48 -18.85
CA TYR A 260 -8.29 -7.73 -18.45
C TYR A 260 -9.08 -6.46 -18.05
N GLU A 261 -8.56 -5.26 -18.33
CA GLU A 261 -9.15 -4.00 -17.90
C GLU A 261 -10.63 -3.87 -18.30
N GLN A 262 -11.49 -4.04 -17.30
CA GLN A 262 -12.87 -3.57 -17.31
C GLN A 262 -12.91 -2.36 -16.38
N THR A 263 -12.60 -1.19 -16.92
CA THR A 263 -12.75 0.07 -16.20
C THR A 263 -14.12 0.66 -16.53
N ALA A 264 -14.76 1.31 -15.56
CA ALA A 264 -16.13 1.85 -15.70
C ALA A 264 -16.20 3.10 -16.59
N ILE A 265 -15.08 3.53 -17.17
CA ILE A 265 -15.03 4.71 -18.00
C ILE A 265 -15.30 4.27 -19.43
N THR A 266 -16.58 4.14 -19.79
CA THR A 266 -16.98 4.53 -21.15
C THR A 266 -16.44 5.95 -21.32
N THR A 267 -15.43 6.12 -22.17
CA THR A 267 -15.05 7.46 -22.64
C THR A 267 -16.31 8.05 -23.24
N LEU A 268 -17.00 8.91 -22.48
CA LEU A 268 -17.97 9.79 -23.10
C LEU A 268 -17.19 10.50 -24.22
N PRO A 269 -17.73 10.55 -25.46
CA PRO A 269 -17.08 11.34 -26.51
C PRO A 269 -16.80 12.74 -25.94
N GLU A 270 -15.69 13.35 -26.34
CA GLU A 270 -15.38 14.73 -25.97
C GLU A 270 -16.68 15.55 -26.02
N PRO A 271 -17.01 16.31 -24.96
CA PRO A 271 -18.13 17.22 -25.05
C PRO A 271 -17.87 18.06 -26.29
N VAL A 272 -18.70 17.89 -27.32
CA VAL A 272 -18.72 18.82 -28.43
C VAL A 272 -18.87 20.18 -27.76
N ASP A 273 -17.97 21.11 -28.05
CA ASP A 273 -18.08 22.51 -27.64
C ASP A 273 -19.36 23.08 -28.27
N VAL A 274 -20.50 22.75 -27.66
CA VAL A 274 -21.77 23.38 -27.96
C VAL A 274 -21.68 24.70 -27.22
N PRO A 275 -21.67 25.85 -27.91
CA PRO A 275 -21.77 27.13 -27.24
C PRO A 275 -23.04 27.07 -26.40
N VAL A 276 -22.87 27.12 -25.08
CA VAL A 276 -23.99 27.22 -24.15
C VAL A 276 -24.65 28.55 -24.44
N PHE A 277 -25.72 28.51 -25.26
CA PHE A 277 -26.57 29.65 -25.47
C PHE A 277 -27.36 29.85 -24.18
N VAL A 278 -26.81 30.64 -23.27
CA VAL A 278 -27.58 31.26 -22.20
C VAL A 278 -28.26 32.45 -22.83
N PRO A 279 -29.59 32.44 -23.09
CA PRO A 279 -30.27 33.68 -23.40
C PRO A 279 -30.04 34.61 -22.21
N LEU A 280 -29.28 35.68 -22.43
CA LEU A 280 -29.31 36.85 -21.56
C LEU A 280 -30.75 37.35 -21.62
N THR A 281 -31.58 36.95 -20.65
CA THR A 281 -32.81 37.70 -20.36
C THR A 281 -32.35 39.11 -20.06
N ASP A 282 -32.80 40.08 -20.85
CA ASP A 282 -32.50 41.49 -20.64
C ASP A 282 -32.87 41.87 -19.19
N THR A 283 -31.86 41.99 -18.34
CA THR A 283 -32.04 42.58 -17.01
C THR A 283 -32.55 44.01 -17.25
N PRO A 284 -33.73 44.39 -16.74
CA PRO A 284 -34.21 45.76 -16.89
C PRO A 284 -33.19 46.71 -16.26
N PHE A 285 -32.72 47.68 -17.03
CA PHE A 285 -31.90 48.77 -16.49
C PHE A 285 -32.62 49.41 -15.30
N PRO A 286 -31.96 49.62 -14.15
CA PRO A 286 -32.54 50.43 -13.09
C PRO A 286 -32.69 51.87 -13.58
N THR A 287 -33.93 52.33 -13.78
CA THR A 287 -34.25 53.69 -14.25
C THR A 287 -34.14 54.78 -13.19
N VAL A 288 -33.55 54.51 -12.01
CA VAL A 288 -33.31 55.55 -11.01
C VAL A 288 -32.02 55.27 -10.23
N PRO A 289 -31.01 56.15 -10.24
CA PRO A 289 -29.92 56.06 -9.28
C PRO A 289 -30.45 56.28 -7.85
N PRO A 290 -30.00 55.51 -6.85
CA PRO A 290 -30.40 55.73 -5.47
C PRO A 290 -29.98 57.13 -5.00
N THR A 291 -30.90 57.85 -4.37
CA THR A 291 -30.65 59.14 -3.74
C THR A 291 -29.52 59.02 -2.73
N ALA A 292 -28.49 59.87 -2.85
CA ALA A 292 -27.38 59.91 -1.90
C ALA A 292 -27.89 60.21 -0.49
N THR A 293 -27.77 59.24 0.42
CA THR A 293 -28.01 59.44 1.85
C THR A 293 -26.96 60.39 2.40
N ALA A 294 -27.41 61.46 3.07
CA ALA A 294 -26.52 62.44 3.69
C ALA A 294 -25.65 61.78 4.78
N ALA A 295 -24.38 62.16 4.82
CA ALA A 295 -23.43 61.72 5.86
C ALA A 295 -23.91 62.17 7.26
N PRO A 296 -23.81 61.33 8.30
CA PRO A 296 -24.21 61.72 9.64
C PRO A 296 -23.20 62.68 10.26
N THR A 297 -23.70 63.80 10.75
CA THR A 297 -22.98 64.77 11.59
C THR A 297 -22.66 64.14 12.94
N ALA A 298 -21.38 64.15 13.32
CA ALA A 298 -20.92 63.72 14.64
C ALA A 298 -21.56 64.59 15.74
N THR A 299 -22.35 63.97 16.63
CA THR A 299 -22.84 64.60 17.85
C THR A 299 -22.40 63.76 19.06
N ALA A 300 -21.91 64.46 20.07
CA ALA A 300 -21.24 63.96 21.25
C ALA A 300 -22.05 62.95 22.08
N ALA A 301 -21.31 62.05 22.74
CA ALA A 301 -21.80 61.05 23.67
C ALA A 301 -22.54 61.65 24.88
N PRO A 302 -23.48 60.89 25.44
CA PRO A 302 -23.45 60.67 26.87
C PRO A 302 -23.54 59.19 27.27
N THR A 303 -22.87 58.91 28.38
CA THR A 303 -22.80 57.67 29.16
C THR A 303 -24.17 57.28 29.72
N THR A 304 -24.59 56.00 29.60
CA THR A 304 -24.89 55.06 30.69
C THR A 304 -25.74 53.85 30.26
N ALA A 305 -25.27 52.67 30.71
CA ALA A 305 -26.02 51.52 31.21
C ALA A 305 -27.13 50.85 30.37
N GLY A 306 -26.82 49.60 29.97
CA GLY A 306 -27.75 48.47 30.15
C GLY A 306 -28.44 47.94 28.91
N ALA A 307 -28.45 46.60 28.84
CA ALA A 307 -29.32 45.73 28.04
C ALA A 307 -28.85 45.31 26.62
N THR A 308 -28.29 44.10 26.61
CA THR A 308 -28.59 43.00 25.68
C THR A 308 -28.31 43.22 24.18
N ALA A 309 -27.07 42.96 23.80
CA ALA A 309 -26.73 42.68 22.41
C ALA A 309 -27.33 41.32 21.99
N ALA A 310 -28.38 41.36 21.17
CA ALA A 310 -28.70 40.26 20.27
C ALA A 310 -27.61 40.23 19.18
N PRO A 311 -26.97 39.09 18.89
CA PRO A 311 -25.92 39.04 17.89
C PRO A 311 -26.50 39.23 16.49
N THR A 312 -25.91 40.18 15.78
CA THR A 312 -26.01 40.41 14.35
C THR A 312 -25.79 39.11 13.59
N ALA A 313 -26.78 38.70 12.78
CA ALA A 313 -26.68 37.61 11.83
C ALA A 313 -25.61 37.94 10.78
N THR A 314 -24.38 37.57 11.09
CA THR A 314 -23.27 37.55 10.15
C THR A 314 -23.38 36.26 9.34
N ALA A 315 -23.41 36.41 8.01
CA ALA A 315 -23.26 35.39 6.98
C ALA A 315 -22.74 34.02 7.46
N VAL A 316 -23.66 33.13 7.83
CA VAL A 316 -23.46 31.69 7.66
C VAL A 316 -23.86 31.44 6.21
N ALA A 317 -22.87 31.31 5.32
CA ALA A 317 -23.11 30.53 4.11
C ALA A 317 -23.46 29.14 4.63
N ALA A 318 -24.75 28.86 4.70
CA ALA A 318 -25.29 27.71 5.39
C ALA A 318 -24.64 26.46 4.81
N PHE A 319 -23.88 25.74 5.64
CA PHE A 319 -23.62 24.32 5.41
C PHE A 319 -24.97 23.71 5.03
N THR A 320 -25.11 23.14 3.84
CA THR A 320 -26.32 22.39 3.47
C THR A 320 -25.96 20.92 3.29
N TRP A 321 -26.98 20.08 3.18
CA TRP A 321 -26.76 18.66 2.89
C TRP A 321 -26.00 18.49 1.58
N ASP A 322 -26.44 19.18 0.52
CA ASP A 322 -25.87 18.99 -0.81
C ASP A 322 -24.45 19.57 -0.94
N SER A 323 -24.13 20.65 -0.22
CA SER A 323 -22.84 21.33 -0.37
C SER A 323 -21.70 20.69 0.40
N GLU A 324 -21.92 20.35 1.68
CA GLU A 324 -20.84 19.98 2.60
C GLU A 324 -21.18 18.79 3.48
N ILE A 325 -22.40 18.71 4.03
CA ILE A 325 -22.72 17.72 5.06
C ILE A 325 -22.94 16.32 4.47
N GLY A 326 -23.66 16.21 3.36
CA GLY A 326 -23.92 14.95 2.67
C GLY A 326 -22.63 14.28 2.19
N PRO A 327 -21.74 14.96 1.45
CA PRO A 327 -20.44 14.41 1.07
C PRO A 327 -19.56 14.00 2.27
N LEU A 328 -19.57 14.80 3.35
CA LEU A 328 -18.84 14.49 4.58
C LEU A 328 -19.36 13.20 5.23
N LEU A 329 -20.67 13.08 5.45
CA LEU A 329 -21.27 11.92 6.10
C LEU A 329 -21.21 10.68 5.21
N ALA A 330 -21.43 10.80 3.90
CA ALA A 330 -21.28 9.68 2.98
C ALA A 330 -19.81 9.19 2.93
N GLY A 331 -18.84 10.11 2.92
CA GLY A 331 -17.41 9.79 2.87
C GLY A 331 -16.84 9.23 4.17
N ARG A 332 -17.31 9.72 5.33
CA ARG A 332 -16.82 9.30 6.67
C ARG A 332 -17.61 8.16 7.28
N CYS A 333 -18.92 8.15 7.08
CA CYS A 333 -19.85 7.28 7.80
C CYS A 333 -20.52 6.24 6.90
N GLY A 334 -20.67 6.51 5.60
CA GLY A 334 -21.43 5.66 4.67
C GLY A 334 -20.90 4.22 4.52
N ALA A 335 -19.60 4.00 4.76
CA ALA A 335 -19.01 2.66 4.70
C ALA A 335 -19.58 1.68 5.75
N CYS A 336 -19.99 2.21 6.92
CA CYS A 336 -20.58 1.43 8.01
C CYS A 336 -22.08 1.73 8.19
N HIS A 337 -22.51 2.97 7.94
CA HIS A 337 -23.87 3.48 8.11
C HIS A 337 -24.49 3.82 6.75
N GLY A 338 -24.67 2.81 5.89
CA GLY A 338 -25.33 2.94 4.58
C GLY A 338 -26.10 1.70 4.13
N SER A 339 -26.14 0.65 4.96
CA SER A 339 -26.89 -0.61 4.73
C SER A 339 -26.75 -1.59 5.89
N LEU A 340 -25.79 -1.38 6.79
CA LEU A 340 -25.48 -2.24 7.94
C LEU A 340 -26.01 -1.62 9.23
N GLY A 341 -26.51 -2.45 10.15
CA GLY A 341 -26.75 -2.04 11.55
C GLY A 341 -27.93 -1.10 11.79
N GLY A 342 -28.83 -0.90 10.81
CA GLY A 342 -30.10 -0.20 11.00
C GLY A 342 -30.01 1.32 11.11
N LEU A 343 -28.93 1.93 10.64
CA LEU A 343 -28.79 3.38 10.44
C LEU A 343 -28.12 3.63 9.08
N ASP A 344 -28.66 4.56 8.30
CA ASP A 344 -28.16 4.95 6.99
C ASP A 344 -27.98 6.48 6.95
N LEU A 345 -26.76 6.92 6.65
CA LEU A 345 -26.34 8.33 6.58
C LEU A 345 -25.87 8.72 5.17
N THR A 346 -26.23 7.93 4.16
CA THR A 346 -25.79 8.15 2.76
C THR A 346 -26.71 9.09 1.97
N THR A 347 -27.94 9.33 2.47
CA THR A 347 -28.91 10.25 1.87
C THR A 347 -29.54 11.12 2.94
N TYR A 348 -30.05 12.30 2.57
CA TYR A 348 -30.67 13.24 3.50
C TYR A 348 -31.86 12.61 4.23
N ASP A 349 -32.77 11.99 3.47
CA ASP A 349 -33.97 11.35 3.98
C ASP A 349 -33.64 10.21 4.96
N SER A 350 -32.67 9.36 4.62
CA SER A 350 -32.27 8.24 5.49
C SER A 350 -31.60 8.72 6.78
N ALA A 351 -30.80 9.79 6.69
CA ALA A 351 -30.12 10.37 7.84
C ALA A 351 -31.08 11.03 8.84
N LEU A 352 -32.13 11.69 8.35
CA LEU A 352 -33.20 12.26 9.19
C LEU A 352 -34.16 11.21 9.73
N ALA A 353 -34.45 10.15 8.98
CA ALA A 353 -35.26 9.04 9.47
C ALA A 353 -34.65 8.36 10.71
N GLY A 354 -33.32 8.40 10.83
CA GLY A 354 -32.58 7.84 11.95
C GLY A 354 -32.49 6.31 11.90
N GLY A 355 -32.19 5.69 13.04
CA GLY A 355 -31.98 4.24 13.11
C GLY A 355 -32.62 3.56 14.29
N ALA A 356 -32.31 2.27 14.48
CA ALA A 356 -32.88 1.44 15.55
C ALA A 356 -32.63 2.00 16.98
N SER A 357 -31.61 2.84 17.15
CA SER A 357 -31.27 3.49 18.42
C SER A 357 -31.97 4.84 18.63
N GLY A 358 -32.79 5.29 17.66
CA GLY A 358 -33.47 6.58 17.68
C GLY A 358 -32.99 7.54 16.57
N PRO A 359 -33.44 8.81 16.60
CA PRO A 359 -33.10 9.79 15.58
C PRO A 359 -31.60 10.10 15.60
N ALA A 360 -30.94 9.92 14.46
CA ALA A 360 -29.52 10.25 14.32
C ALA A 360 -29.31 11.77 14.31
N ILE A 361 -30.23 12.48 13.66
CA ILE A 361 -30.22 13.93 13.48
C ILE A 361 -31.59 14.46 13.89
N VAL A 362 -31.59 15.47 14.77
CA VAL A 362 -32.79 16.19 15.21
C VAL A 362 -32.61 17.65 14.79
N PRO A 363 -33.26 18.08 13.69
CA PRO A 363 -33.17 19.45 13.20
C PRO A 363 -33.45 20.48 14.31
N GLY A 364 -32.57 21.48 14.43
CA GLY A 364 -32.63 22.53 15.45
C GLY A 364 -32.16 22.11 16.85
N ASN A 365 -31.76 20.85 17.06
CA ASN A 365 -31.33 20.36 18.37
C ASN A 365 -30.13 19.39 18.27
N PRO A 366 -28.90 19.92 18.21
CA PRO A 366 -27.68 19.10 18.19
C PRO A 366 -27.53 18.20 19.42
N GLN A 367 -27.96 18.67 20.60
CA GLN A 367 -27.79 17.93 21.86
C GLN A 367 -28.70 16.69 21.91
N ALA A 368 -29.83 16.72 21.21
CA ALA A 368 -30.72 15.57 21.03
C ALA A 368 -30.33 14.67 19.84
N SER A 369 -29.36 15.10 19.01
CA SER A 369 -28.91 14.36 17.84
C SER A 369 -27.86 13.31 18.23
N LEU A 370 -28.18 12.03 18.10
CA LEU A 370 -27.26 10.94 18.48
C LEU A 370 -25.92 11.00 17.73
N LEU A 371 -25.91 11.52 16.50
CA LEU A 371 -24.69 11.74 15.72
C LEU A 371 -23.71 12.64 16.48
N VAL A 372 -24.17 13.78 17.01
CA VAL A 372 -23.35 14.74 17.76
C VAL A 372 -22.92 14.14 19.09
N VAL A 373 -23.85 13.51 19.82
CA VAL A 373 -23.56 12.86 21.11
C VAL A 373 -22.46 11.79 20.97
N LYS A 374 -22.53 10.94 19.94
CA LYS A 374 -21.54 9.89 19.72
C LYS A 374 -20.18 10.41 19.24
N GLN A 375 -20.16 11.46 18.44
CA GLN A 375 -18.90 12.07 17.95
C GLN A 375 -18.22 12.94 19.03
N SER A 376 -18.99 13.46 19.98
CA SER A 376 -18.50 14.29 21.08
C SER A 376 -18.08 13.48 22.31
N GLY A 377 -18.49 12.21 22.41
CA GLY A 377 -18.23 11.35 23.58
C GLY A 377 -16.82 10.76 23.64
N ASP A 378 -16.49 10.13 24.77
CA ASP A 378 -15.19 9.48 25.00
C ASP A 378 -15.10 8.06 24.42
N GLU A 379 -16.21 7.50 23.92
CA GLU A 379 -16.20 6.17 23.29
C GLU A 379 -15.35 6.19 22.00
N PRO A 380 -14.44 5.22 21.83
CA PRO A 380 -13.65 5.14 20.60
C PRO A 380 -14.54 4.81 19.40
N HIS A 381 -14.57 5.72 18.42
CA HIS A 381 -15.24 5.49 17.14
C HIS A 381 -14.22 5.54 16.00
N PHE A 382 -14.30 4.59 15.07
CA PHE A 382 -13.30 4.42 14.00
C PHE A 382 -13.26 5.61 13.02
N ALA A 383 -14.41 6.22 12.77
CA ALA A 383 -14.54 7.43 11.95
C ALA A 383 -14.95 8.61 12.85
N ARG A 384 -13.98 9.13 13.62
CA ARG A 384 -14.19 10.32 14.45
C ARG A 384 -13.97 11.57 13.62
N LEU A 385 -14.94 12.49 13.63
CA LEU A 385 -14.82 13.77 12.94
C LEU A 385 -13.74 14.63 13.61
N THR A 386 -13.10 15.51 12.83
CA THR A 386 -12.26 16.56 13.41
C THR A 386 -13.12 17.57 14.20
N SER A 387 -12.48 18.41 15.02
CA SER A 387 -13.18 19.49 15.73
C SER A 387 -14.00 20.36 14.77
N ASP A 388 -13.38 20.74 13.66
CA ASP A 388 -13.93 21.69 12.70
C ASP A 388 -15.06 21.05 11.88
N GLU A 389 -14.91 19.77 11.50
CA GLU A 389 -15.96 18.99 10.83
C GLU A 389 -17.18 18.81 11.75
N LEU A 390 -16.95 18.53 13.04
CA LEU A 390 -18.03 18.37 14.02
C LEU A 390 -18.73 19.70 14.31
N GLU A 391 -17.99 20.80 14.40
CA GLU A 391 -18.56 22.14 14.58
C GLU A 391 -19.44 22.55 13.39
N GLY A 392 -19.00 22.26 12.15
CA GLY A 392 -19.81 22.48 10.95
C GLY A 392 -21.10 21.67 10.94
N VAL A 393 -21.04 20.40 11.36
CA VAL A 393 -22.24 19.54 11.52
C VAL A 393 -23.17 20.07 12.61
N ILE A 394 -22.64 20.54 13.74
CA ILE A 394 -23.45 21.15 14.82
C ILE A 394 -24.16 22.40 14.29
N ALA A 395 -23.43 23.31 13.64
CA ALA A 395 -23.99 24.54 13.09
C ALA A 395 -25.09 24.27 12.05
N TRP A 396 -24.90 23.26 11.20
CA TRP A 396 -25.92 22.81 10.25
C TRP A 396 -27.18 22.28 10.95
N ILE A 397 -27.03 21.45 11.99
CA ILE A 397 -28.17 20.94 12.76
C ILE A 397 -28.89 22.10 13.46
N GLU A 398 -28.17 23.05 14.06
CA GLU A 398 -28.75 24.25 14.69
C GLU A 398 -29.55 25.09 13.69
N ALA A 399 -29.07 25.18 12.45
CA ALA A 399 -29.76 25.88 11.36
C ALA A 399 -31.03 25.15 10.85
N GLY A 400 -31.41 24.03 11.45
CA GLY A 400 -32.59 23.25 11.05
C GLY A 400 -32.29 22.18 10.01
N ALA A 401 -31.02 21.78 9.88
CA ALA A 401 -30.56 20.77 8.93
C ALA A 401 -31.05 21.02 7.48
N PRO A 402 -30.79 22.20 6.89
CA PRO A 402 -31.19 22.49 5.51
C PRO A 402 -30.56 21.51 4.51
N GLU A 403 -31.37 21.03 3.57
CA GLU A 403 -30.90 20.30 2.38
C GLU A 403 -30.07 21.22 1.48
#